data_AF-A0A109LUD9-F1
#
_entry.id   AF-A0A109LUD9-F1
#
_cell.length_a   1.000
_cell.length_b   1.000
_cell.length_c   1.000
_cell.angle_alpha   90.00
_cell.angle_beta   90.00
_cell.angle_gamma   90.00
#
_symmetry.space_group_name_H-M   'P 1'
#
loop_
_entity.id
_entity.type
_entity.pdbx_description
1 polymer ?
#
loop_
_entity_poly.entity_id
_entity_poly.type
_entity_poly.pdbx_seq_one_letter_code
_entity_poly.pdbx_strand_id
1 'polypeptide(L)'
;MLPAALLAVLLCPAEVLARDYGQRGTVFPVIERDLLEQIHSRLTQMERSGETARLNEDLKRRTIARVNRPDPVAGIVRASEARRWQFDPTITLAADIRGAKGELIHAAGTRVNPLDSVQLRAELLFLDGDDPDQLAWALKQAANAKLILVKGAPLELMKARQRRFYFDQGGKLTERFGIRSVPARVRQQGRLLEISEIALPPKRRTAQ
;
A
#
# COMPACT_ATOMS: atom_id res chain seq x y z
N MET A 1 -61.83 -89.92 -17.75
CA MET A 1 -61.93 -88.72 -18.62
C MET A 1 -61.09 -87.59 -18.03
N LEU A 2 -59.76 -87.60 -18.22
CA LEU A 2 -58.90 -86.44 -17.95
C LEU A 2 -57.49 -86.57 -18.61
N PRO A 3 -57.33 -86.68 -19.96
CA PRO A 3 -56.02 -86.55 -20.59
C PRO A 3 -55.84 -85.30 -21.48
N ALA A 4 -56.82 -84.40 -21.58
CA ALA A 4 -56.75 -83.25 -22.50
C ALA A 4 -56.11 -81.99 -21.89
N ALA A 5 -56.03 -81.88 -20.56
CA ALA A 5 -55.60 -80.64 -19.90
C ALA A 5 -54.07 -80.44 -19.86
N LEU A 6 -53.28 -81.50 -20.03
CA LEU A 6 -51.81 -81.41 -19.89
C LEU A 6 -51.10 -80.87 -21.14
N LEU A 7 -51.73 -80.98 -22.32
CA LEU A 7 -51.07 -80.64 -23.59
C LEU A 7 -51.17 -79.15 -23.97
N ALA A 8 -52.13 -78.41 -23.38
CA ALA A 8 -52.38 -77.01 -23.76
C ALA A 8 -51.44 -75.99 -23.10
N VAL A 9 -50.69 -76.38 -22.06
CA VAL A 9 -49.84 -75.44 -21.30
C VAL A 9 -48.45 -75.23 -21.95
N LEU A 10 -48.05 -76.10 -22.89
CA LEU A 10 -46.71 -76.05 -23.51
C LEU A 10 -46.59 -75.15 -24.74
N LEU A 11 -47.65 -74.46 -25.17
CA LEU A 11 -47.66 -73.66 -26.42
C LEU A 11 -47.78 -72.13 -26.24
N CYS A 12 -47.59 -71.59 -25.05
CA CYS A 12 -47.60 -70.12 -24.89
C CYS A 12 -46.19 -69.54 -25.06
N PRO A 13 -45.95 -68.66 -26.04
CA PRO A 13 -44.66 -67.99 -26.23
C PRO A 13 -44.43 -66.98 -25.10
N ALA A 14 -43.25 -67.00 -24.49
CA ALA A 14 -42.85 -66.00 -23.51
C ALA A 14 -42.41 -64.72 -24.23
N GLU A 15 -43.17 -63.64 -24.08
CA GLU A 15 -42.76 -62.31 -24.56
C GLU A 15 -41.58 -61.80 -23.72
N VAL A 16 -40.44 -61.54 -24.38
CA VAL A 16 -39.29 -60.88 -23.76
C VAL A 16 -39.63 -59.39 -23.58
N LEU A 17 -39.97 -59.01 -22.35
CA LEU A 17 -40.17 -57.61 -21.96
C LEU A 17 -38.81 -56.92 -21.77
N ALA A 18 -38.40 -56.11 -22.76
CA ALA A 18 -37.34 -55.13 -22.56
C ALA A 18 -37.85 -54.05 -21.59
N ARG A 19 -37.26 -53.99 -20.38
CA ARG A 19 -37.57 -52.96 -19.39
C ARG A 19 -36.64 -51.77 -19.57
N ASP A 20 -37.21 -50.62 -19.94
CA ASP A 20 -36.56 -49.32 -19.78
C ASP A 20 -36.55 -48.98 -18.29
N TYR A 21 -35.35 -48.85 -17.72
CA TYR A 21 -35.16 -48.56 -16.29
C TYR A 21 -35.33 -47.08 -15.94
N GLY A 22 -35.68 -46.23 -16.92
CA GLY A 22 -35.92 -44.81 -16.72
C GLY A 22 -34.71 -44.05 -16.19
N GLN A 23 -34.88 -42.74 -16.00
CA GLN A 23 -33.85 -41.89 -15.44
C GLN A 23 -33.80 -42.06 -13.91
N ARG A 24 -32.68 -42.58 -13.37
CA ARG A 24 -32.48 -42.70 -11.92
C ARG A 24 -32.11 -41.34 -11.33
N GLY A 25 -33.08 -40.68 -10.70
CA GLY A 25 -32.88 -39.50 -9.86
C GLY A 25 -33.55 -38.24 -10.39
N THR A 26 -33.99 -37.39 -9.46
CA THR A 26 -34.57 -36.06 -9.77
C THR A 26 -33.45 -35.07 -10.12
N VAL A 27 -33.46 -34.55 -11.35
CA VAL A 27 -32.66 -33.37 -11.71
C VAL A 27 -33.41 -32.12 -11.25
N PHE A 28 -32.84 -31.42 -10.26
CA PHE A 28 -33.38 -30.14 -9.79
C PHE A 28 -32.81 -29.00 -10.63
N PRO A 29 -33.62 -28.00 -11.01
CA PRO A 29 -33.09 -26.78 -11.61
C PRO A 29 -32.16 -26.09 -10.60
N VAL A 30 -31.10 -25.45 -11.09
CA VAL A 30 -30.23 -24.61 -10.25
C VAL A 30 -31.02 -23.35 -9.89
N ILE A 31 -31.54 -23.30 -8.66
CA ILE A 31 -32.35 -22.19 -8.11
C ILE A 31 -31.49 -21.30 -7.20
N GLU A 32 -30.25 -21.01 -7.63
CA GLU A 32 -29.40 -20.09 -6.87
C GLU A 32 -30.06 -18.71 -6.84
N ARG A 33 -30.17 -18.13 -5.65
CA ARG A 33 -30.65 -16.75 -5.49
C ARG A 33 -29.73 -15.83 -6.27
N ASP A 34 -30.31 -14.85 -6.96
CA ASP A 34 -29.54 -13.86 -7.71
C ASP A 34 -28.53 -13.17 -6.77
N LEU A 35 -27.25 -13.21 -7.14
CA LEU A 35 -26.18 -12.68 -6.33
C LEU A 35 -26.31 -11.17 -6.13
N LEU A 36 -26.81 -10.43 -7.12
CA LEU A 36 -27.08 -8.99 -7.01
C LEU A 36 -28.24 -8.73 -6.06
N GLU A 37 -29.31 -9.53 -6.09
CA GLU A 37 -30.40 -9.44 -5.11
C GLU A 37 -29.90 -9.70 -3.69
N GLN A 38 -29.01 -10.68 -3.51
CA GLN A 38 -28.42 -10.98 -2.21
C GLN A 38 -27.51 -9.84 -1.71
N ILE A 39 -26.68 -9.26 -2.59
CA ILE A 39 -25.85 -8.09 -2.29
C ILE A 39 -26.74 -6.90 -1.92
N HIS A 40 -27.80 -6.64 -2.70
CA HIS A 40 -28.73 -5.55 -2.47
C HIS A 40 -29.45 -5.70 -1.13
N SER A 41 -30.04 -6.87 -0.86
CA SER A 41 -30.72 -7.17 0.40
C SER A 41 -29.82 -6.94 1.61
N ARG A 42 -28.55 -7.38 1.51
CA ARG A 42 -27.56 -7.17 2.57
C ARG A 42 -27.23 -5.70 2.76
N LEU A 43 -27.01 -4.94 1.68
CA LEU A 43 -26.75 -3.49 1.75
C LEU A 43 -27.93 -2.74 2.38
N THR A 44 -29.17 -3.03 1.95
CA THR A 44 -30.38 -2.42 2.53
C THR A 44 -30.55 -2.77 4.00
N GLN A 45 -30.22 -3.99 4.42
CA GLN A 45 -30.24 -4.38 5.82
C GLN A 45 -29.19 -3.62 6.65
N MET A 46 -27.98 -3.42 6.11
CA MET A 46 -26.92 -2.63 6.74
C MET A 46 -27.31 -1.14 6.86
N GLU A 47 -28.01 -0.60 5.87
CA GLU A 47 -28.55 0.76 5.92
C GLU A 47 -29.63 0.90 7.00
N ARG A 48 -30.64 0.01 6.99
CA ARG A 48 -31.75 0.02 7.97
C ARG A 48 -31.28 -0.18 9.40
N SER A 49 -30.26 -1.00 9.62
CA SER A 49 -29.67 -1.25 10.94
C SER A 49 -28.72 -0.13 11.41
N GLY A 50 -28.41 0.84 10.55
CA GLY A 50 -27.44 1.90 10.83
C GLY A 50 -25.98 1.44 10.82
N GLU A 51 -25.70 0.19 10.46
CA GLU A 51 -24.34 -0.37 10.37
C GLU A 51 -23.48 0.40 9.36
N THR A 52 -24.05 0.80 8.23
CA THR A 52 -23.36 1.64 7.23
C THR A 52 -22.90 2.97 7.82
N ALA A 53 -23.75 3.64 8.61
CA ALA A 53 -23.39 4.90 9.26
C ALA A 53 -22.27 4.72 10.30
N ARG A 54 -22.32 3.64 11.09
CA ARG A 54 -21.27 3.29 12.04
C ARG A 54 -19.94 3.02 11.34
N LEU A 55 -19.95 2.24 10.25
CA LEU A 55 -18.74 1.94 9.47
C LEU A 55 -18.13 3.20 8.86
N ASN A 56 -18.96 4.11 8.35
CA ASN A 56 -18.52 5.39 7.80
C ASN A 56 -17.87 6.28 8.87
N GLU A 57 -18.48 6.42 10.05
CA GLU A 57 -17.89 7.17 11.16
C GLU A 57 -16.59 6.53 11.67
N ASP A 58 -16.51 5.21 11.71
CA ASP A 58 -15.28 4.49 12.05
C ASP A 58 -14.17 4.68 11.02
N LEU A 59 -14.49 4.65 9.72
CA LEU A 59 -13.55 4.95 8.65
C LEU A 59 -13.05 6.40 8.73
N LYS A 60 -13.96 7.35 8.96
CA LYS A 60 -13.64 8.77 9.16
C LYS A 60 -12.72 8.97 10.36
N ARG A 61 -13.06 8.40 11.52
CA ARG A 61 -12.25 8.47 12.75
C ARG A 61 -10.84 7.93 12.51
N ARG A 62 -10.72 6.74 11.90
CA ARG A 62 -9.42 6.13 11.58
C ARG A 62 -8.61 6.95 10.58
N THR A 63 -9.26 7.50 9.56
CA THR A 63 -8.60 8.32 8.54
C THR A 63 -8.05 9.61 9.16
N ILE A 64 -8.84 10.30 9.98
CA ILE A 64 -8.40 11.50 10.71
C ILE A 64 -7.23 11.17 11.63
N ALA A 65 -7.33 10.10 12.42
CA ALA A 65 -6.25 9.67 13.29
C ALA A 65 -4.96 9.40 12.50
N ARG A 66 -5.08 8.71 11.35
CA ARG A 66 -3.96 8.34 10.49
C ARG A 66 -3.30 9.52 9.79
N VAL A 67 -4.08 10.52 9.37
CA VAL A 67 -3.55 11.75 8.76
C VAL A 67 -2.82 12.60 9.81
N ASN A 68 -3.37 12.68 11.02
CA ASN A 68 -2.73 13.42 12.12
C ASN A 68 -1.45 12.73 12.62
N ARG A 69 -1.46 11.39 12.72
CA ARG A 69 -0.32 10.57 13.11
C ARG A 69 -0.16 9.37 12.16
N PRO A 70 0.62 9.53 11.07
CA PRO A 70 0.97 8.44 10.17
C PRO A 70 1.76 7.34 10.88
N ASP A 71 1.78 6.12 10.32
CA ASP A 71 2.66 5.08 10.87
C ASP A 71 4.12 5.48 10.74
N PRO A 72 4.94 5.24 11.78
CA PRO A 72 6.38 5.40 11.69
C PRO A 72 6.97 4.54 10.57
N VAL A 73 8.00 5.06 9.90
CA VAL A 73 8.81 4.28 8.97
C VAL A 73 9.57 3.21 9.76
N ALA A 74 9.35 1.95 9.40
CA ALA A 74 9.94 0.81 10.08
C ALA A 74 11.47 0.77 9.88
N GLY A 75 12.20 0.33 10.92
CA GLY A 75 13.65 0.09 10.85
C GLY A 75 14.53 1.34 10.88
N ILE A 76 13.95 2.53 11.04
CA ILE A 76 14.71 3.77 11.23
C ILE A 76 14.94 4.02 12.72
N VAL A 77 16.20 4.20 13.11
CA VAL A 77 16.61 4.40 14.51
C VAL A 77 17.21 5.79 14.72
N ARG A 78 17.44 6.20 15.98
CA ARG A 78 18.22 7.41 16.25
C ARG A 78 19.70 7.16 15.90
N ALA A 79 20.32 8.09 15.19
CA ALA A 79 21.74 8.03 14.83
C ALA A 79 22.61 8.10 16.09
N SER A 80 23.36 7.03 16.34
CA SER A 80 24.39 6.95 17.39
C SER A 80 25.76 7.42 16.89
N GLU A 81 26.02 7.30 15.58
CA GLU A 81 27.28 7.62 14.93
C GLU A 81 27.03 8.47 13.68
N ALA A 82 27.99 9.33 13.35
CA ALA A 82 27.94 10.12 12.13
C ALA A 82 28.37 9.25 10.94
N ARG A 83 27.56 9.23 9.88
CA ARG A 83 27.87 8.53 8.62
C ARG A 83 27.67 9.44 7.44
N ARG A 84 28.42 9.23 6.36
CA ARG A 84 28.27 9.99 5.12
C ARG A 84 28.56 9.11 3.92
N TRP A 85 27.74 9.23 2.87
CA TRP A 85 27.96 8.54 1.61
C TRP A 85 27.41 9.38 0.44
N GLN A 86 27.79 9.01 -0.76
CA GLN A 86 27.29 9.61 -1.99
C GLN A 86 26.24 8.70 -2.63
N PHE A 87 25.27 9.31 -3.29
CA PHE A 87 24.24 8.64 -4.07
C PHE A 87 24.20 9.24 -5.47
N ASP A 88 24.29 8.38 -6.49
CA ASP A 88 24.12 8.77 -7.88
C ASP A 88 22.64 8.63 -8.27
N PRO A 89 21.92 9.75 -8.52
CA PRO A 89 20.53 9.70 -8.94
C PRO A 89 20.36 9.36 -10.43
N THR A 90 21.42 9.02 -11.17
CA THR A 90 21.34 8.62 -12.57
C THR A 90 20.44 7.40 -12.73
N ILE A 91 19.42 7.54 -13.57
CA ILE A 91 18.49 6.46 -13.93
C ILE A 91 18.72 6.03 -15.37
N THR A 92 18.36 4.78 -15.65
CA THR A 92 18.27 4.27 -17.02
C THR A 92 16.80 4.23 -17.39
N LEU A 93 16.43 4.88 -18.50
CA LEU A 93 15.04 4.97 -18.94
C LEU A 93 14.54 3.60 -19.40
N ALA A 94 13.42 3.14 -18.85
CA ALA A 94 12.83 1.86 -19.21
C ALA A 94 12.08 1.88 -20.55
N ALA A 95 11.63 3.06 -20.98
CA ALA A 95 10.87 3.26 -22.20
C ALA A 95 11.26 4.58 -22.87
N ASP A 96 10.94 4.69 -24.16
CA ASP A 96 11.06 5.93 -24.91
C ASP A 96 10.23 7.05 -24.24
N ILE A 97 10.85 8.22 -24.07
CA ILE A 97 10.16 9.44 -23.69
C ILE A 97 9.87 10.22 -24.97
N ARG A 98 8.59 10.45 -25.23
CA ARG A 98 8.12 11.23 -26.39
C ARG A 98 7.50 12.54 -25.93
N GLY A 99 7.71 13.58 -26.72
CA GLY A 99 7.08 14.88 -26.51
C GLY A 99 5.63 14.90 -26.97
N ALA A 100 4.98 16.06 -26.78
CA ALA A 100 3.56 16.23 -27.08
C ALA A 100 3.20 16.05 -28.56
N LYS A 101 4.18 16.16 -29.48
CA LYS A 101 4.00 15.98 -30.93
C LYS A 101 4.50 14.60 -31.41
N GLY A 102 4.85 13.70 -30.49
CA GLY A 102 5.32 12.34 -30.80
C GLY A 102 6.83 12.24 -31.10
N GLU A 103 7.56 13.35 -31.04
CA GLU A 103 9.00 13.40 -31.22
C GLU A 103 9.72 12.66 -30.09
N LEU A 104 10.77 11.91 -30.43
CA LEU A 104 11.58 11.19 -29.44
C LEU A 104 12.48 12.18 -28.68
N ILE A 105 12.26 12.34 -27.38
CA ILE A 105 13.08 13.17 -26.50
C ILE A 105 14.25 12.35 -25.97
N HIS A 106 13.97 11.14 -25.46
CA HIS A 106 14.99 10.19 -25.02
C HIS A 106 14.58 8.77 -25.39
N ALA A 107 15.52 7.99 -25.91
CA ALA A 107 15.30 6.57 -26.18
C ALA A 107 15.34 5.74 -24.88
N ALA A 108 14.61 4.63 -24.87
CA ALA A 108 14.81 3.58 -23.86
C ALA A 108 16.29 3.18 -23.76
N GLY A 109 16.78 2.90 -22.55
CA GLY A 109 18.18 2.59 -22.27
C GLY A 109 19.08 3.81 -22.08
N THR A 110 18.61 5.03 -22.35
CA THR A 110 19.39 6.25 -22.09
C THR A 110 19.63 6.43 -20.59
N ARG A 111 20.88 6.70 -20.22
CA ARG A 111 21.23 7.12 -18.85
C ARG A 111 21.04 8.63 -18.69
N VAL A 112 20.19 9.02 -17.75
CA VAL A 112 19.88 10.44 -17.47
C VAL A 112 20.07 10.71 -15.99
N ASN A 113 20.82 11.76 -15.66
CA ASN A 113 20.90 12.25 -14.30
C ASN A 113 19.91 13.42 -14.12
N PRO A 114 18.89 13.29 -13.24
CA PRO A 114 17.91 14.34 -13.04
C PRO A 114 18.50 15.69 -12.59
N LEU A 115 19.68 15.69 -11.96
CA LEU A 115 20.35 16.90 -11.48
C LEU A 115 20.96 17.74 -12.60
N ASP A 116 21.05 17.21 -13.82
CA ASP A 116 21.52 17.95 -15.00
C ASP A 116 20.50 18.97 -15.49
N SER A 117 19.22 18.68 -15.27
CA SER A 117 18.11 19.54 -15.69
C SER A 117 17.47 20.25 -14.52
N VAL A 118 17.41 19.62 -13.34
CA VAL A 118 16.74 20.18 -12.16
C VAL A 118 17.61 20.01 -10.92
N GLN A 119 18.13 21.14 -10.42
CA GLN A 119 18.84 21.16 -9.15
C GLN A 119 17.90 20.99 -7.96
N LEU A 120 18.43 20.40 -6.89
CA LEU A 120 17.75 20.27 -5.62
C LEU A 120 17.60 21.64 -4.97
N ARG A 121 16.37 22.18 -5.00
CA ARG A 121 16.04 23.54 -4.53
C ARG A 121 16.27 23.77 -3.03
N ALA A 122 16.36 22.71 -2.23
CA ALA A 122 16.53 22.76 -0.79
C ALA A 122 17.06 21.43 -0.26
N GLU A 123 17.86 21.48 0.80
CA GLU A 123 18.28 20.28 1.53
C GLU A 123 17.05 19.54 2.09
N LEU A 124 17.12 18.22 2.10
CA LEU A 124 16.11 17.36 2.72
C LEU A 124 16.64 16.92 4.08
N LEU A 125 15.88 17.16 5.13
CA LEU A 125 16.23 16.79 6.50
C LEU A 125 15.25 15.74 6.99
N PHE A 126 15.75 14.55 7.29
CA PHE A 126 14.97 13.44 7.84
C PHE A 126 15.11 13.43 9.36
N LEU A 127 14.00 13.30 10.08
CA LEU A 127 13.98 13.36 11.54
C LEU A 127 12.81 12.58 12.15
N ASP A 128 12.98 12.15 13.39
CA ASP A 128 11.88 11.76 14.27
C ASP A 128 11.21 13.04 14.84
N GLY A 129 9.94 13.23 14.51
CA GLY A 129 9.14 14.36 14.97
C GLY A 129 8.69 14.27 16.43
N ASP A 130 8.83 13.12 17.08
CA ASP A 130 8.59 12.96 18.51
C ASP A 130 9.88 13.19 19.34
N ASP A 131 11.01 13.45 18.68
CA ASP A 131 12.30 13.66 19.30
C ASP A 131 12.65 15.16 19.35
N PRO A 132 12.60 15.80 20.54
CA PRO A 132 12.80 17.24 20.66
C PRO A 132 14.22 17.68 20.27
N ASP A 133 15.23 16.82 20.43
CA ASP A 133 16.62 17.15 20.06
C ASP A 133 16.75 17.22 18.54
N GLN A 134 16.13 16.28 17.82
CA GLN A 134 16.14 16.25 16.37
C GLN A 134 15.34 17.42 15.78
N LEU A 135 14.19 17.74 16.37
CA LEU A 135 13.42 18.93 16.01
C LEU A 135 14.26 20.20 16.22
N ALA A 136 14.90 20.35 17.36
CA ALA A 136 15.74 21.52 17.65
C ALA A 136 16.92 21.62 16.67
N TRP A 137 17.55 20.50 16.34
CA TRP A 137 18.61 20.45 15.33
C TRP A 137 18.10 20.86 13.94
N ALA A 138 16.96 20.32 13.50
CA ALA A 138 16.39 20.58 12.18
C ALA A 138 15.90 22.03 12.04
N LEU A 139 15.35 22.60 13.12
CA LEU A 139 14.85 23.97 13.14
C LEU A 139 15.97 25.02 13.04
N LYS A 140 17.20 24.68 13.46
CA LYS A 140 18.40 25.53 13.32
C LYS A 140 19.01 25.51 11.92
N GLN A 141 18.60 24.58 11.06
CA GLN A 141 19.08 24.52 9.68
C GLN A 141 18.42 25.60 8.81
N ALA A 142 18.85 25.70 7.56
CA ALA A 142 18.33 26.68 6.60
C ALA A 142 16.79 26.71 6.56
N ALA A 143 16.22 27.91 6.51
CA ALA A 143 14.78 28.11 6.59
C ALA A 143 14.01 27.43 5.43
N ASN A 144 14.63 27.35 4.26
CA ASN A 144 14.08 26.69 3.07
C ASN A 144 14.25 25.17 3.06
N ALA A 145 14.98 24.57 4.01
CA ALA A 145 15.16 23.13 4.09
C ALA A 145 13.82 22.41 4.27
N LYS A 146 13.65 21.28 3.59
CA LYS A 146 12.44 20.45 3.70
C LYS A 146 12.59 19.51 4.88
N LEU A 147 11.71 19.67 5.87
CA LEU A 147 11.65 18.81 7.05
C LEU A 147 10.77 17.59 6.75
N ILE A 148 11.34 16.40 6.76
CA ILE A 148 10.69 15.14 6.40
C ILE A 148 10.69 14.24 7.63
N LEU A 149 9.51 13.96 8.15
CA LEU A 149 9.34 13.10 9.31
C LEU A 149 9.36 11.63 8.90
N VAL A 150 10.06 10.82 9.68
CA VAL A 150 9.94 9.35 9.65
C VAL A 150 8.98 8.84 10.74
N LYS A 151 8.66 9.69 11.71
CA LYS A 151 7.77 9.44 12.84
C LYS A 151 7.25 10.78 13.38
N GLY A 152 6.07 10.78 14.00
CA GLY A 152 5.48 11.94 14.67
C GLY A 152 4.27 12.55 13.95
N ALA A 153 3.83 13.72 14.41
CA ALA A 153 2.61 14.39 13.97
C ALA A 153 2.90 15.62 13.07
N PRO A 154 2.94 15.47 11.74
CA PRO A 154 3.32 16.57 10.83
C PRO A 154 2.39 17.78 10.95
N LEU A 155 1.07 17.55 11.05
CA LEU A 155 0.09 18.65 11.12
C LEU A 155 0.18 19.43 12.44
N GLU A 156 0.36 18.74 13.57
CA GLU A 156 0.58 19.38 14.87
C GLU A 156 1.88 20.20 14.86
N LEU A 157 2.97 19.65 14.32
CA LEU A 157 4.25 20.34 14.20
C LEU A 157 4.17 21.56 13.28
N MET A 158 3.43 21.47 12.17
CA MET A 158 3.18 22.62 11.30
C MET A 158 2.46 23.74 12.04
N LYS A 159 1.40 23.41 12.80
CA LYS A 159 0.66 24.40 13.61
C LYS A 159 1.54 25.03 14.69
N ALA A 160 2.32 24.22 15.40
CA ALA A 160 3.15 24.67 16.52
C ALA A 160 4.38 25.47 16.08
N ARG A 161 4.98 25.15 14.93
CA ARG A 161 6.27 25.70 14.50
C ARG A 161 6.16 26.65 13.31
N GLN A 162 4.98 26.78 12.69
CA GLN A 162 4.76 27.61 11.51
C GLN A 162 5.76 27.31 10.36
N ARG A 163 6.19 26.04 10.26
CA ARG A 163 7.07 25.52 9.21
C ARG A 163 6.42 24.32 8.54
N ARG A 164 6.70 24.10 7.25
CA ARG A 164 6.20 22.93 6.51
C ARG A 164 6.94 21.68 6.94
N PHE A 165 6.17 20.66 7.35
CA PHE A 165 6.66 19.31 7.59
C PHE A 165 6.02 18.37 6.57
N TYR A 166 6.83 17.46 6.05
CA TYR A 166 6.43 16.36 5.19
C TYR A 166 6.60 15.05 5.95
N PHE A 167 6.08 13.96 5.42
CA PHE A 167 6.25 12.63 6.00
C PHE A 167 6.74 11.66 4.92
N ASP A 168 7.75 10.85 5.21
CA ASP A 168 8.23 9.82 4.28
C ASP A 168 7.31 8.59 4.33
N GLN A 169 6.11 8.73 3.77
CA GLN A 169 5.08 7.70 3.85
C GLN A 169 5.56 6.39 3.21
N GLY A 170 5.62 5.33 4.02
CA GLY A 170 6.12 4.03 3.60
C GLY A 170 7.63 3.96 3.39
N GLY A 171 8.40 4.98 3.81
CA GLY A 171 9.86 4.93 3.81
C GLY A 171 10.52 5.02 2.43
N LYS A 172 9.81 5.50 1.39
CA LYS A 172 10.31 5.47 0.01
C LYS A 172 11.61 6.25 -0.17
N LEU A 173 11.73 7.41 0.47
CA LEU A 173 12.94 8.24 0.35
C LEU A 173 14.07 7.69 1.21
N THR A 174 13.78 7.30 2.45
CA THR A 174 14.77 6.70 3.35
C THR A 174 15.33 5.41 2.77
N GLU A 175 14.49 4.54 2.20
CA GLU A 175 14.91 3.34 1.47
C GLU A 175 15.78 3.69 0.26
N ARG A 176 15.29 4.58 -0.61
CA ARG A 176 16.01 4.99 -1.83
C ARG A 176 17.39 5.57 -1.53
N PHE A 177 17.52 6.34 -0.46
CA PHE A 177 18.79 6.95 -0.07
C PHE A 177 19.66 6.06 0.82
N GLY A 178 19.15 4.91 1.29
CA GLY A 178 19.87 4.02 2.20
C GLY A 178 19.98 4.56 3.63
N ILE A 179 19.10 5.47 4.04
CA ILE A 179 19.08 6.04 5.39
C ILE A 179 18.57 4.95 6.36
N ARG A 180 19.35 4.67 7.40
CA ARG A 180 18.96 3.73 8.48
C ARG A 180 18.78 4.44 9.81
N SER A 181 19.35 5.62 9.97
CA SER A 181 19.28 6.38 11.20
C SER A 181 18.96 7.85 10.95
N VAL A 182 18.24 8.47 11.89
CA VAL A 182 17.90 9.91 11.88
C VAL A 182 18.42 10.60 13.14
N PRO A 183 18.80 11.89 13.07
CA PRO A 183 18.59 12.81 11.97
C PRO A 183 19.54 12.54 10.78
N ALA A 184 19.01 12.74 9.58
CA ALA A 184 19.79 12.63 8.35
C ALA A 184 19.57 13.84 7.44
N ARG A 185 20.55 14.12 6.60
CA ARG A 185 20.53 15.22 5.63
C ARG A 185 20.90 14.71 4.25
N VAL A 186 20.15 15.17 3.25
CA VAL A 186 20.45 14.98 1.83
C VAL A 186 20.67 16.34 1.20
N ARG A 187 21.84 16.55 0.59
CA ARG A 187 22.20 17.78 -0.12
C ARG A 187 22.83 17.46 -1.48
N GLN A 188 22.67 18.35 -2.44
CA GLN A 188 23.29 18.17 -3.75
C GLN A 188 24.78 18.52 -3.69
N GLN A 189 25.60 17.67 -4.33
CA GLN A 189 27.02 17.90 -4.55
C GLN A 189 27.32 17.65 -6.04
N GLY A 190 27.24 18.72 -6.84
CA GLY A 190 27.36 18.62 -8.30
C GLY A 190 26.27 17.73 -8.89
N ARG A 191 26.66 16.63 -9.53
CA ARG A 191 25.75 15.61 -10.12
C ARG A 191 25.38 14.48 -9.17
N LEU A 192 25.84 14.53 -7.92
CA LEU A 192 25.58 13.53 -6.89
C LEU A 192 24.76 14.14 -5.75
N LEU A 193 24.20 13.28 -4.90
CA LEU A 193 23.66 13.66 -3.61
C LEU A 193 24.62 13.18 -2.52
N GLU A 194 24.98 14.05 -1.58
CA GLU A 194 25.61 13.66 -0.33
C GLU A 194 24.51 13.39 0.70
N ILE A 195 24.54 12.21 1.29
CA ILE A 195 23.70 11.83 2.41
C ILE A 195 24.57 11.75 3.65
N SER A 196 24.08 12.29 4.76
CA SER A 196 24.73 12.21 6.06
C SER A 196 23.74 11.87 7.16
N GLU A 197 24.09 10.91 7.99
CA GLU A 197 23.44 10.66 9.29
C GLU A 197 24.25 11.38 10.37
N ILE A 198 23.55 11.99 11.31
CA ILE A 198 24.14 12.98 12.22
C ILE A 198 23.90 12.50 13.64
N ALA A 199 24.97 12.10 14.33
CA ALA A 199 24.91 11.78 15.74
C ALA A 199 24.60 13.05 16.55
N LEU A 200 23.47 13.03 17.24
CA LEU A 200 23.16 14.03 18.26
C LEU A 200 23.59 13.53 19.63
N PRO A 201 23.84 14.44 20.61
CA PRO A 201 24.09 14.05 21.99
C PRO A 201 23.03 13.05 22.50
N PRO A 202 23.40 12.12 23.40
CA PRO A 202 22.46 11.16 23.94
C PRO A 202 21.27 11.86 24.59
N LYS A 203 20.07 11.31 24.38
CA LYS A 203 18.83 11.86 24.93
C LYS A 203 19.00 12.02 26.45
N ARG A 204 18.86 13.24 26.96
CA ARG A 204 18.90 13.48 28.41
C ARG A 204 17.83 12.59 29.03
N ARG A 205 18.26 11.59 29.83
CA ARG A 205 17.33 10.81 30.65
C ARG A 205 16.70 11.80 31.62
N THR A 206 15.41 12.09 31.43
CA THR A 206 14.61 12.66 32.50
C THR A 206 14.67 11.65 33.65
N ALA A 207 15.33 12.03 34.74
CA ALA A 207 15.19 11.32 36.01
C ALA A 207 13.70 11.34 36.35
N GLN A 208 13.15 10.15 36.65
CA GLN A 208 11.79 10.00 37.15
C GLN A 208 11.66 10.66 38.52
#